data_AF-A0A3D2JWC0-F1
#
_entry.id   AF-A0A3D2JWC0-F1
#
_cell.length_a   1.000
_cell.length_b   1.000
_cell.length_c   1.000
_cell.angle_alpha   90.00
_cell.angle_beta   90.00
_cell.angle_gamma   90.00
#
_symmetry.space_group_name_H-M   'P 1'
#
loop_
_entity.id
_entity.type
_entity.pdbx_description
1 polymer ?
#
loop_
_entity_poly.entity_id
_entity_poly.type
_entity_poly.pdbx_seq_one_letter_code
_entity_poly.pdbx_strand_id
1 'polypeptide(L)'
;RPGWGTSLARNQFDGTLAAQSAMLGEFLCGIKSANPSQQLLIVAHSYGATLTPLLVMDYPQCISAVLLLAGAADPDLAAPRW
;
A
#
# COMPACT_ATOMS: atom_id res chain seq x y z
N ARG A 1 2.57 -6.35 5.80
CA ARG A 1 3.44 -6.42 4.60
C ARG A 1 3.51 -7.88 4.20
N PRO A 2 3.09 -8.26 2.97
CA PRO A 2 3.22 -9.63 2.52
C PRO A 2 4.69 -10.08 2.63
N GLY A 3 4.95 -11.29 3.13
CA GLY A 3 6.30 -11.78 3.39
C GLY A 3 6.92 -11.37 4.73
N TRP A 4 6.20 -10.69 5.64
CA TRP A 4 6.71 -10.31 6.97
C TRP A 4 5.90 -10.95 8.11
N GLY A 5 6.60 -11.42 9.15
CA GLY A 5 5.97 -12.08 10.31
C GLY A 5 5.26 -13.38 9.90
N THR A 6 3.98 -13.50 10.25
CA THR A 6 3.13 -14.66 9.87
C THR A 6 2.52 -14.52 8.48
N SER A 7 2.75 -13.41 7.77
CA SER A 7 2.29 -13.24 6.38
C SER A 7 3.19 -14.03 5.44
N LEU A 8 2.93 -15.33 5.30
CA LEU A 8 3.71 -16.23 4.47
C LEU A 8 3.35 -16.05 2.98
N ALA A 9 4.28 -15.51 2.19
CA ALA A 9 4.23 -15.68 0.75
C ALA A 9 4.68 -17.12 0.45
N ARG A 10 3.77 -17.97 -0.07
CA ARG A 10 4.06 -19.40 -0.32
C ARG A 10 5.00 -19.62 -1.52
N ASN A 11 5.20 -18.61 -2.35
CA ASN A 11 6.00 -18.63 -3.59
C ASN A 11 7.09 -17.54 -3.55
N GLN A 12 7.88 -17.41 -4.64
CA GLN A 12 8.72 -16.23 -4.84
C GLN A 12 7.90 -14.96 -4.63
N PHE A 13 8.34 -14.15 -3.67
CA PHE A 13 7.72 -12.88 -3.34
C PHE A 13 8.20 -11.82 -4.33
N ASP A 14 7.30 -11.34 -5.18
CA ASP A 14 7.57 -10.17 -6.00
C ASP A 14 7.51 -8.91 -5.11
N GLY A 15 8.68 -8.32 -4.90
CA GLY A 15 8.87 -7.15 -4.06
C GLY A 15 8.52 -5.82 -4.73
N THR A 16 8.11 -5.81 -6.00
CA THR A 16 7.76 -4.58 -6.72
C THR A 16 6.57 -3.87 -6.08
N LEU A 17 6.49 -2.55 -6.26
CA LEU A 17 5.35 -1.77 -5.79
C LEU A 17 4.05 -2.23 -6.46
N ALA A 18 4.09 -2.60 -7.74
CA ALA A 18 2.93 -3.10 -8.48
C ALA A 18 2.38 -4.40 -7.89
N ALA A 19 3.24 -5.41 -7.66
CA ALA A 19 2.80 -6.66 -7.06
C ALA A 19 2.25 -6.47 -5.64
N GLN A 20 2.90 -5.61 -4.84
CA GLN A 20 2.40 -5.30 -3.50
C GLN A 20 1.09 -4.50 -3.53
N SER A 21 0.91 -3.58 -4.48
CA SER A 21 -0.35 -2.85 -4.70
C SER A 21 -1.48 -3.82 -4.98
N ALA A 22 -1.27 -4.76 -5.91
CA ALA A 22 -2.28 -5.75 -6.28
C ALA A 22 -2.74 -6.59 -5.07
N MET A 23 -1.79 -7.16 -4.32
CA MET A 23 -2.10 -7.99 -3.16
C MET A 23 -2.81 -7.22 -2.04
N LEU A 24 -2.35 -6.00 -1.73
CA LEU A 24 -2.95 -5.19 -0.66
C LEU A 24 -4.31 -4.62 -1.07
N GLY A 25 -4.47 -4.22 -2.33
CA GLY A 25 -5.69 -3.63 -2.85
C GLY A 25 -6.88 -4.57 -2.76
N GLU A 26 -6.72 -5.83 -3.17
CA GLU A 26 -7.77 -6.86 -3.05
C GLU A 26 -8.22 -7.03 -1.59
N PHE A 27 -7.26 -7.11 -0.66
CA PHE A 27 -7.54 -7.23 0.76
C PHE A 27 -8.30 -6.02 1.30
N LEU A 28 -7.86 -4.81 0.96
CA LEU A 28 -8.48 -3.55 1.38
C LEU A 28 -9.91 -3.41 0.82
N CYS A 29 -10.12 -3.77 -0.44
CA CYS A 29 -11.45 -3.82 -1.03
C CYS A 29 -12.35 -4.86 -0.37
N GLY A 30 -11.80 -5.99 0.08
CA GLY A 30 -12.52 -6.96 0.91
C GLY A 30 -13.02 -6.33 2.22
N ILE A 31 -12.18 -5.59 2.93
CA ILE A 31 -12.57 -4.86 4.16
C ILE A 31 -13.68 -3.86 3.87
N LYS A 32 -13.52 -3.03 2.82
CA LYS A 32 -14.53 -2.03 2.44
C LYS A 32 -15.86 -2.67 2.04
N SER A 33 -15.83 -3.77 1.30
CA SER A 33 -17.03 -4.47 0.86
C SER A 33 -17.78 -5.10 2.03
N ALA A 34 -17.07 -5.61 3.04
CA ALA A 34 -17.67 -6.13 4.27
C ALA A 34 -18.26 -5.01 5.16
N ASN A 35 -17.82 -3.76 4.99
CA ASN A 35 -18.23 -2.61 5.80
C ASN A 35 -18.63 -1.42 4.90
N PRO A 36 -19.70 -1.55 4.09
CA PRO A 36 -19.99 -0.60 3.01
C PRO A 36 -20.25 0.83 3.52
N SER A 37 -20.81 0.99 4.72
CA SER A 37 -21.08 2.29 5.35
C SER A 37 -19.86 2.95 6.00
N GLN A 38 -18.78 2.20 6.24
CA GLN A 38 -17.58 2.73 6.89
C GLN A 38 -16.58 3.29 5.87
N GLN A 39 -15.85 4.32 6.25
CA GLN A 39 -14.75 4.85 5.46
C GLN A 39 -13.48 4.05 5.75
N LEU A 40 -12.69 3.77 4.71
CA LEU A 40 -11.40 3.08 4.86
C LEU A 40 -10.28 4.09 4.73
N LEU A 41 -9.49 4.25 5.80
CA LEU A 41 -8.35 5.17 5.84
C LEU A 41 -7.05 4.37 5.89
N ILE A 42 -6.06 4.77 5.09
CA ILE A 42 -4.71 4.20 5.14
C ILE A 42 -3.78 5.19 5.82
N VAL A 43 -3.09 4.74 6.87
CA VAL A 43 -1.96 5.47 7.47
C VAL A 43 -0.69 4.68 7.16
N ALA A 44 0.24 5.32 6.46
CA ALA A 44 1.42 4.65 5.94
C ALA A 44 2.69 5.43 6.25
N HIS A 45 3.77 4.70 6.55
CA HIS A 45 5.08 5.26 6.88
C HIS A 45 6.16 4.67 5.97
N SER A 46 7.18 5.46 5.64
CA SER A 46 8.37 5.01 4.88
C SER A 46 7.97 4.31 3.57
N TYR A 47 8.39 3.06 3.38
CA TYR A 47 8.03 2.27 2.20
C TYR A 47 6.52 2.15 1.97
N GLY A 48 5.72 2.07 3.04
CA GLY A 48 4.27 2.06 2.92
C GLY A 48 3.75 3.36 2.29
N ALA A 49 4.31 4.50 2.70
CA ALA A 49 3.93 5.80 2.15
C ALA A 49 4.36 5.97 0.68
N THR A 50 5.43 5.31 0.23
CA THR A 50 5.81 5.20 -1.19
C THR A 50 4.85 4.31 -1.99
N LEU A 51 4.34 3.24 -1.39
CA LEU A 51 3.41 2.30 -2.04
C LEU A 51 1.99 2.86 -2.17
N THR A 52 1.50 3.57 -1.14
CA THR A 52 0.09 4.00 -1.05
C THR A 52 -0.42 4.83 -2.23
N PRO A 53 0.35 5.73 -2.87
CA PRO A 53 -0.11 6.43 -4.08
C PRO A 53 -0.54 5.47 -5.20
N LEU A 54 0.20 4.39 -5.42
CA LEU A 54 -0.16 3.38 -6.42
C LEU A 54 -1.44 2.64 -6.02
N LEU A 55 -1.56 2.25 -4.74
CA LEU A 55 -2.79 1.64 -4.20
C LEU A 55 -4.03 2.52 -4.41
N VAL A 56 -3.91 3.83 -4.20
CA VAL A 56 -5.03 4.77 -4.39
C VAL A 56 -5.40 4.91 -5.86
N MET A 57 -4.43 4.90 -6.76
CA MET A 57 -4.69 4.93 -8.21
C MET A 57 -5.33 3.65 -8.72
N ASP A 58 -4.89 2.49 -8.21
CA ASP A 58 -5.39 1.18 -8.65
C ASP A 58 -6.75 0.83 -8.02
N TYR A 59 -7.03 1.31 -6.79
CA TYR A 59 -8.23 0.95 -6.01
C TYR A 59 -8.98 2.17 -5.42
N PRO A 60 -9.29 3.21 -6.22
CA PRO A 60 -9.83 4.47 -5.71
C PRO A 60 -11.21 4.32 -5.04
N GLN A 61 -12.00 3.32 -5.44
CA GLN A 61 -13.32 3.04 -4.88
C GLN A 61 -13.28 2.45 -3.47
N CYS A 62 -12.14 1.90 -3.05
CA CYS A 62 -12.00 1.19 -1.79
C CYS A 62 -11.38 2.06 -0.69
N ILE A 63 -10.66 3.13 -1.05
CA ILE A 63 -9.85 3.94 -0.13
C ILE A 63 -10.42 5.35 -0.06
N SER A 64 -10.84 5.75 1.14
CA SER A 64 -11.51 7.04 1.37
C SER A 64 -10.52 8.18 1.59
N ALA A 65 -9.42 7.92 2.30
CA ALA A 65 -8.38 8.91 2.56
C ALA A 65 -7.06 8.23 2.93
N VAL A 66 -5.96 8.98 2.79
CA VAL A 66 -4.61 8.51 3.13
C VAL A 66 -3.83 9.54 3.93
N LEU A 67 -3.02 9.06 4.88
CA LEU A 67 -2.00 9.83 5.59
C LEU A 67 -0.64 9.20 5.31
N LEU A 68 0.24 9.96 4.66
CA LEU A 68 1.54 9.50 4.19
C LEU A 68 2.65 10.17 5.00
N LEU A 69 3.48 9.36 5.67
CA LEU A 69 4.54 9.83 6.55
C LEU A 69 5.90 9.34 6.05
N ALA A 70 6.85 10.26 5.86
CA ALA A 70 8.23 9.93 5.46
C ALA A 70 8.34 9.01 4.23
N GLY A 71 7.43 9.14 3.26
CA GLY A 71 7.49 8.43 1.98
C GLY A 71 8.33 9.16 0.94
N ALA A 72 8.74 8.43 -0.09
CA ALA A 72 9.39 8.95 -1.28
C ALA A 72 8.51 8.66 -2.51
N ALA A 73 8.20 9.67 -3.31
CA ALA A 73 7.47 9.51 -4.58
C ALA A 73 8.41 9.56 -5.79
N ASP A 74 9.56 10.20 -5.64
CA ASP A 74 10.54 10.42 -6.69
C ASP A 74 11.90 9.86 -6.22
N PRO A 75 12.48 8.90 -6.95
CA PRO A 75 13.74 8.28 -6.55
C PRO A 75 14.93 9.24 -6.60
N ASP A 76 14.93 10.22 -7.49
CA ASP A 76 16.03 11.19 -7.63
C ASP A 76 15.98 12.21 -6.48
N LEU A 77 14.77 12.64 -6.09
CA LEU A 77 14.61 13.54 -4.95
C LEU A 77 14.90 12.86 -3.61
N ALA A 78 14.60 11.55 -3.50
CA ALA A 78 14.74 10.74 -2.30
C ALA A 78 16.09 10.01 -2.15
N ALA A 79 16.97 10.12 -3.15
CA ALA A 79 18.30 9.55 -3.08
C ALA A 79 19.08 10.11 -1.87
N PRO A 80 20.00 9.33 -1.26
CA PRO A 80 20.91 9.84 -0.24
C PRO A 80 21.68 11.07 -0.75
N ARG A 81 21.75 12.13 0.06
CA ARG A 81 22.40 13.40 -0.30
C ARG A 81 23.69 13.69 0.48
N TRP A 82 24.19 12.70 1.21
CA TRP A 82 25.34 12.80 2.09
C TRP A 82 26.39 11.76 1.72
#